data_AF-A0A7Y2HDI8-F1
#
_entry.id   AF-A0A7Y2HDI8-F1
#
_cell.length_a   1.000
_cell.length_b   1.000
_cell.length_c   1.000
_cell.angle_alpha   90.00
_cell.angle_beta   90.00
_cell.angle_gamma   90.00
#
_symmetry.space_group_name_H-M   'P 1'
#
loop_
_entity.id
_entity.type
_entity.pdbx_description
1 polymer ?
#
loop_
_entity_poly.entity_id
_entity_poly.type
_entity_poly.pdbx_seq_one_letter_code
_entity_poly.pdbx_strand_id
1 'polypeptide(L)'
;MLRFFRHIRKSLMETNHFRKYFLYALGEIALVVIGILIALNINNWNQYQQARVEEQRILSSIGAELGNLSWQSRRGYDIYKDVVKYSNSLLSVLQQPASDYNIDSLEHYLAVITNRWMFGKSNVTNIYDALAASGELKFIESDELRTNLTYLDRQLLLLSVYEDLHNDFVNTHLRPFLNEYMDGISVYKERSKYLIYNFNFSPEGEYVTSDEGRFKTDSKMMFNNRKFSNLLIDHIRNSSSLIPIYERIINYIETIESLKNEKIQ
;
A
#
# COMPACT_ATOMS: atom_id res chain seq x y z
N MET A 1 11.22 -58.27 -11.27
CA MET A 1 11.46 -58.00 -12.71
C MET A 1 12.89 -58.34 -13.17
N LEU A 2 13.94 -57.87 -12.50
CA LEU A 2 15.35 -58.16 -12.88
C LEU A 2 15.69 -59.64 -13.07
N ARG A 3 15.16 -60.57 -12.26
CA ARG A 3 15.42 -62.02 -12.40
C ARG A 3 14.77 -62.65 -13.63
N PHE A 4 13.62 -62.13 -14.06
CA PHE A 4 12.85 -62.64 -15.20
C PHE A 4 13.49 -62.22 -16.52
N PHE A 5 13.83 -60.94 -16.67
CA PHE A 5 14.57 -60.42 -17.82
C PHE A 5 15.99 -61.01 -17.91
N ARG A 6 16.64 -61.28 -16.77
CA ARG A 6 17.95 -61.95 -16.73
C ARG A 6 17.90 -63.39 -17.24
N HIS A 7 16.84 -64.15 -16.96
CA HIS A 7 16.66 -65.51 -17.48
C HIS A 7 16.46 -65.52 -19.00
N ILE A 8 15.63 -64.61 -19.51
CA ILE A 8 15.36 -64.46 -20.95
C ILE A 8 16.63 -64.03 -21.71
N ARG A 9 17.43 -63.11 -21.16
CA ARG A 9 18.73 -62.72 -21.73
C ARG A 9 19.68 -63.90 -21.88
N LYS A 10 19.77 -64.75 -20.85
CA LYS A 10 20.69 -65.89 -20.85
C LYS A 10 20.30 -66.92 -21.92
N SER A 11 19.01 -67.21 -22.04
CA SER A 11 18.45 -68.11 -23.07
C SER A 11 18.63 -67.60 -24.51
N LEU A 12 18.53 -66.28 -24.75
CA LEU A 12 18.70 -65.69 -26.08
C LEU A 12 20.18 -65.59 -26.53
N MET A 13 21.13 -65.54 -25.57
CA MET A 13 22.57 -65.58 -25.88
C MET A 13 23.05 -66.98 -26.26
N GLU A 14 22.46 -68.03 -25.69
CA GLU A 14 22.81 -69.43 -25.99
C GLU A 14 22.36 -69.89 -27.39
N THR A 15 21.46 -69.14 -28.06
CA THR A 15 20.85 -69.51 -29.36
C THR A 15 21.39 -68.74 -30.58
N ASN A 16 22.51 -68.01 -30.47
CA ASN A 16 23.19 -67.31 -31.58
C ASN A 16 22.32 -66.25 -32.32
N HIS A 17 21.31 -65.68 -31.64
CA HIS A 17 20.35 -64.73 -32.19
C HIS A 17 20.65 -63.27 -31.79
N PHE A 18 21.79 -62.73 -32.23
CA PHE A 18 22.27 -61.38 -31.88
C PHE A 18 21.25 -60.26 -32.15
N ARG A 19 20.51 -60.32 -33.27
CA ARG A 19 19.44 -59.33 -33.59
C ARG A 19 18.30 -59.33 -32.58
N LYS A 20 17.85 -60.51 -32.12
CA LYS A 20 16.78 -60.63 -31.12
C LYS A 20 17.26 -60.15 -29.75
N TYR A 21 18.50 -60.47 -29.39
CA TYR A 21 19.12 -59.99 -28.15
C TYR A 21 19.19 -58.46 -28.08
N PHE A 22 19.62 -57.80 -29.17
CA PHE A 22 19.73 -56.34 -29.24
C PHE A 22 18.38 -55.64 -29.09
N LEU A 23 17.33 -56.14 -29.78
CA LEU A 23 15.95 -55.63 -29.63
C LEU A 23 15.42 -55.76 -28.20
N TYR A 24 15.71 -56.88 -27.53
CA TYR A 24 15.30 -57.10 -26.14
C TYR A 24 16.04 -56.17 -25.15
N ALA A 25 17.35 -55.98 -25.34
CA ALA A 25 18.14 -55.06 -24.50
C ALA A 25 17.69 -53.60 -24.68
N LEU A 26 17.35 -53.19 -25.91
CA LEU A 26 16.74 -51.88 -26.16
C LEU A 26 15.38 -51.73 -25.48
N GLY A 27 14.54 -52.76 -25.50
CA GLY A 27 13.26 -52.77 -24.79
C GLY A 27 13.40 -52.61 -23.28
N GLU A 28 14.40 -53.24 -22.67
CA GLU A 28 14.69 -53.11 -21.24
C GLU A 28 15.16 -51.69 -20.87
N ILE A 29 16.05 -51.09 -21.68
CA ILE A 29 16.48 -49.70 -21.50
C ILE A 29 15.30 -48.75 -21.66
N ALA A 30 14.46 -48.94 -22.69
CA ALA A 30 13.27 -48.13 -22.91
C ALA A 30 12.28 -48.21 -21.73
N LEU A 31 12.04 -49.40 -21.19
CA LEU A 31 11.20 -49.60 -20.00
C LEU A 31 11.76 -48.91 -18.75
N VAL A 32 13.09 -48.99 -18.54
CA VAL A 32 13.74 -48.30 -17.42
C VAL A 32 13.64 -46.79 -17.58
N VAL A 33 13.89 -46.27 -18.78
CA VAL A 33 13.77 -44.83 -19.09
C VAL A 33 12.33 -44.36 -18.87
N ILE A 34 11.32 -45.09 -19.36
CA ILE A 34 9.90 -44.78 -19.10
C ILE A 34 9.61 -44.77 -17.59
N GLY A 35 10.13 -45.73 -16.83
CA GLY A 35 9.98 -45.77 -15.38
C GLY A 35 10.57 -44.54 -14.68
N ILE A 36 11.77 -44.10 -15.09
CA ILE A 36 12.42 -42.89 -14.56
C ILE A 36 11.62 -41.64 -14.93
N LEU A 37 11.16 -41.54 -16.18
CA LEU A 37 10.35 -40.40 -16.63
C LEU A 37 9.02 -40.31 -15.87
N ILE A 38 8.34 -41.44 -15.62
CA ILE A 38 7.12 -41.46 -14.79
C ILE A 38 7.44 -41.00 -13.36
N ALA A 39 8.51 -41.51 -12.75
CA ALA A 39 8.91 -41.11 -11.40
C ALA A 39 9.24 -39.62 -11.30
N LEU A 40 9.98 -39.08 -12.27
CA LEU A 40 10.27 -37.64 -12.38
C LEU A 40 8.98 -36.82 -12.55
N ASN A 41 8.06 -37.26 -13.41
CA ASN A 41 6.79 -36.57 -13.62
C ASN A 41 5.92 -36.56 -12.36
N ILE A 42 5.83 -37.67 -11.62
CA ILE A 42 5.10 -37.74 -10.34
C ILE A 42 5.73 -36.77 -9.32
N ASN A 43 7.07 -36.75 -9.22
CA ASN A 43 7.76 -35.84 -8.31
C ASN A 43 7.52 -34.36 -8.68
N ASN A 44 7.63 -34.01 -9.96
CA ASN A 44 7.38 -32.65 -10.44
C ASN A 44 5.93 -32.23 -10.23
N TRP A 45 4.97 -33.13 -10.43
CA TRP A 45 3.55 -32.86 -10.17
C TRP A 45 3.29 -32.60 -8.68
N ASN A 46 3.87 -33.40 -7.77
CA ASN A 46 3.74 -33.16 -6.34
C ASN A 46 4.36 -31.81 -5.92
N GLN A 47 5.53 -31.46 -6.46
CA GLN A 47 6.15 -30.15 -6.22
C GLN A 47 5.28 -29.00 -6.74
N TYR A 48 4.69 -29.14 -7.92
CA TYR A 48 3.76 -28.15 -8.47
C TYR A 48 2.52 -27.98 -7.60
N GLN A 49 1.92 -29.07 -7.11
CA GLN A 49 0.77 -29.00 -6.20
C GLN A 49 1.12 -28.27 -4.89
N GLN A 50 2.29 -28.56 -4.31
CA GLN A 50 2.76 -27.86 -3.11
C GLN A 50 2.98 -26.36 -3.36
N ALA A 51 3.58 -26.00 -4.50
CA ALA A 51 3.77 -24.60 -4.88
C ALA A 51 2.43 -23.86 -5.08
N ARG A 52 1.40 -24.53 -5.63
CA ARG A 52 0.06 -23.95 -5.80
C ARG A 52 -0.67 -23.71 -4.50
N VAL A 53 -0.55 -24.62 -3.53
CA VAL A 53 -1.08 -24.42 -2.17
C VAL A 53 -0.44 -23.20 -1.53
N GLU A 54 0.88 -23.05 -1.68
CA GLU A 54 1.61 -21.92 -1.13
C GLU A 54 1.26 -20.59 -1.83
N GLU A 55 1.11 -20.61 -3.16
CA GLU A 55 0.62 -19.47 -3.93
C GLU A 55 -0.75 -19.02 -3.41
N GLN A 56 -1.71 -19.94 -3.24
CA GLN A 56 -3.04 -19.61 -2.72
C GLN A 56 -3.00 -19.00 -1.31
N ARG A 57 -2.15 -19.54 -0.42
CA ARG A 57 -1.94 -18.97 0.92
C ARG A 57 -1.43 -17.54 0.82
N ILE A 58 -0.41 -17.29 0.00
CA ILE A 58 0.18 -15.98 -0.21
C ILE A 58 -0.85 -14.99 -0.80
N LEU A 59 -1.61 -15.41 -1.82
CA LEU A 59 -2.65 -14.59 -2.44
C LEU A 59 -3.75 -14.20 -1.44
N SER A 60 -4.11 -15.10 -0.53
CA SER A 60 -5.06 -14.80 0.55
C SER A 60 -4.50 -13.74 1.51
N SER A 61 -3.24 -13.88 1.94
CA SER A 61 -2.57 -12.90 2.81
C SER A 61 -2.44 -11.54 2.14
N ILE A 62 -2.07 -11.49 0.85
CA ILE A 62 -2.05 -10.27 0.06
C ILE A 62 -3.44 -9.62 0.06
N GLY A 63 -4.50 -10.40 -0.17
CA GLY A 63 -5.87 -9.89 -0.19
C GLY A 63 -6.29 -9.20 1.11
N ALA A 64 -5.96 -9.77 2.27
CA ALA A 64 -6.28 -9.17 3.56
C ALA A 64 -5.54 -7.83 3.75
N GLU A 65 -4.26 -7.78 3.40
CA GLU A 65 -3.44 -6.58 3.51
C GLU A 65 -3.93 -5.47 2.59
N LEU A 66 -4.29 -5.80 1.34
CA LEU A 66 -4.79 -4.84 0.36
C LEU A 66 -6.10 -4.17 0.79
N GLY A 67 -6.98 -4.88 1.48
CA GLY A 67 -8.21 -4.29 2.02
C GLY A 67 -7.91 -3.17 3.02
N ASN A 68 -6.95 -3.39 3.92
CA ASN A 68 -6.49 -2.39 4.87
C ASN A 68 -5.77 -1.22 4.15
N LEU A 69 -4.84 -1.52 3.24
CA LEU A 69 -4.13 -0.52 2.45
C LEU A 69 -5.09 0.35 1.61
N SER A 70 -6.15 -0.24 1.06
CA SER A 70 -7.18 0.45 0.27
C SER A 70 -7.92 1.48 1.12
N TRP A 71 -8.38 1.07 2.30
CA TRP A 71 -9.01 1.99 3.25
C TRP A 71 -8.06 3.12 3.64
N GLN A 72 -6.83 2.80 4.05
CA GLN A 72 -5.84 3.78 4.51
C GLN A 72 -5.45 4.77 3.38
N SER A 73 -5.35 4.29 2.14
CA SER A 73 -4.99 5.12 0.99
C SER A 73 -6.09 6.07 0.57
N ARG A 74 -7.35 5.60 0.51
CA ARG A 74 -8.50 6.48 0.22
C ARG A 74 -8.68 7.52 1.32
N ARG A 75 -8.48 7.11 2.57
CA ARG A 75 -8.54 7.99 3.73
C ARG A 75 -7.52 9.12 3.65
N GLY A 76 -6.27 8.80 3.34
CA GLY A 76 -5.21 9.79 3.14
C GLY A 76 -5.50 10.73 1.97
N TYR A 77 -5.97 10.17 0.85
CA TYR A 77 -6.40 10.95 -0.32
C TYR A 77 -7.43 12.03 0.05
N ASP A 78 -8.51 11.66 0.74
CA ASP A 78 -9.57 12.59 1.13
C ASP A 78 -9.07 13.69 2.07
N ILE A 79 -8.24 13.32 3.05
CA ILE A 79 -7.63 14.29 3.98
C ILE A 79 -6.82 15.33 3.20
N TYR A 80 -5.90 14.90 2.33
CA TYR A 80 -5.05 15.85 1.61
C TYR A 80 -5.82 16.65 0.56
N LYS A 81 -6.88 16.09 -0.02
CA LYS A 81 -7.79 16.83 -0.90
C LYS A 81 -8.50 17.96 -0.15
N ASP A 82 -8.99 17.69 1.05
CA ASP A 82 -9.58 18.71 1.92
C ASP A 82 -8.54 19.76 2.35
N VAL A 83 -7.36 19.33 2.79
CA VAL A 83 -6.25 20.24 3.14
C VAL A 83 -5.96 21.21 1.99
N VAL A 84 -5.82 20.71 0.76
CA VAL A 84 -5.59 21.55 -0.42
C VAL A 84 -6.78 22.46 -0.71
N LYS A 85 -8.01 21.94 -0.65
CA LYS A 85 -9.24 22.72 -0.87
C LYS A 85 -9.33 23.91 0.10
N TYR A 86 -9.22 23.66 1.39
CA TYR A 86 -9.35 24.70 2.41
C TYR A 86 -8.15 25.65 2.44
N SER A 87 -6.95 25.17 2.09
CA SER A 87 -5.80 26.05 1.90
C SER A 87 -6.01 27.04 0.74
N ASN A 88 -6.58 26.57 -0.38
CA ASN A 88 -6.94 27.46 -1.49
C ASN A 88 -8.05 28.44 -1.11
N SER A 89 -9.03 28.02 -0.30
CA SER A 89 -10.04 28.93 0.24
C SER A 89 -9.44 30.01 1.15
N LEU A 90 -8.44 29.68 1.96
CA LEU A 90 -7.72 30.70 2.75
C LEU A 90 -6.90 31.64 1.86
N LEU A 91 -6.31 31.12 0.78
CA LEU A 91 -5.55 31.93 -0.18
C LEU A 91 -6.45 32.91 -0.95
N SER A 92 -7.69 32.54 -1.27
CA SER A 92 -8.63 33.46 -1.91
C SER A 92 -9.12 34.55 -0.95
N VAL A 93 -9.25 34.24 0.35
CA VAL A 93 -9.55 35.25 1.39
C VAL A 93 -8.41 36.25 1.52
N LEU A 94 -7.15 35.80 1.45
CA LEU A 94 -5.96 36.67 1.46
C LEU A 94 -5.91 37.68 0.31
N GLN A 95 -6.64 37.42 -0.78
CA GLN A 95 -6.69 38.28 -1.96
C GLN A 95 -7.86 39.28 -1.91
N GLN A 96 -8.73 39.19 -0.89
CA GLN A 96 -9.90 40.06 -0.73
C GLN A 96 -9.66 41.14 0.34
N PRO A 97 -10.37 42.29 0.27
CA PRO A 97 -10.39 43.26 1.36
C PRO A 97 -10.88 42.62 2.67
N ALA A 98 -10.28 43.00 3.79
CA ALA A 98 -10.47 42.33 5.08
C ALA A 98 -11.89 42.43 5.71
N SER A 99 -12.86 43.06 5.04
CA SER A 99 -14.22 43.30 5.54
C SER A 99 -15.24 42.22 5.19
N ASP A 100 -14.91 41.28 4.29
CA ASP A 100 -15.93 40.53 3.55
C ASP A 100 -15.97 39.02 3.86
N TYR A 101 -15.19 38.53 4.83
CA TYR A 101 -15.12 37.08 5.14
C TYR A 101 -15.82 36.69 6.46
N ASN A 102 -16.43 35.49 6.45
CA ASN A 102 -17.06 34.89 7.64
C ASN A 102 -16.01 34.24 8.55
N ILE A 103 -15.92 34.72 9.80
CA ILE A 103 -14.95 34.27 10.82
C ILE A 103 -15.17 32.81 11.25
N ASP A 104 -16.41 32.34 11.36
CA ASP A 104 -16.71 30.97 11.82
C ASP A 104 -16.27 29.92 10.78
N SER A 105 -16.29 30.29 9.50
CA SER A 105 -15.75 29.44 8.42
C SER A 105 -14.23 29.32 8.49
N LEU A 106 -13.57 30.29 9.11
CA LEU A 106 -12.13 30.42 9.09
C LEU A 106 -11.44 29.47 10.07
N GLU A 107 -11.97 29.36 11.30
CA GLU A 107 -11.43 28.46 12.32
C GLU A 107 -11.52 27.01 11.84
N HIS A 108 -12.60 26.66 11.14
CA HIS A 108 -12.74 25.37 10.45
C HIS A 108 -11.64 25.18 9.40
N TYR A 109 -11.40 26.16 8.53
CA TYR A 109 -10.36 26.02 7.50
C TYR A 109 -8.98 25.83 8.12
N LEU A 110 -8.64 26.62 9.14
CA LEU A 110 -7.38 26.56 9.87
C LEU A 110 -7.20 25.21 10.59
N ALA A 111 -8.28 24.67 11.16
CA ALA A 111 -8.30 23.35 11.77
C ALA A 111 -8.02 22.24 10.74
N VAL A 112 -8.57 22.36 9.53
CA VAL A 112 -8.40 21.34 8.49
C VAL A 112 -7.02 21.39 7.83
N ILE A 113 -6.47 22.57 7.51
CA ILE A 113 -5.14 22.66 6.86
C ILE A 113 -3.99 22.13 7.75
N THR A 114 -4.24 21.99 9.05
CA THR A 114 -3.26 21.44 9.99
C THR A 114 -3.45 19.94 10.23
N ASN A 115 -4.40 19.30 9.53
CA ASN A 115 -4.57 17.86 9.58
C ASN A 115 -3.39 17.15 8.92
N ARG A 116 -3.12 15.94 9.42
CA ARG A 116 -2.01 15.10 9.00
C ARG A 116 -2.51 13.68 8.87
N TRP A 117 -1.90 12.94 7.96
CA TRP A 117 -2.05 11.51 7.85
C TRP A 117 -0.65 10.89 7.95
N MET A 118 -0.53 9.77 8.68
CA MET A 118 0.75 9.15 9.03
C MET A 118 0.76 7.68 8.59
N PHE A 119 0.27 7.44 7.38
CA PHE A 119 0.04 6.09 6.85
C PHE A 119 1.29 5.48 6.24
N GLY A 120 2.08 6.25 5.50
CA GLY A 120 3.30 5.76 4.84
C GLY A 120 4.28 5.14 5.84
N LYS A 121 4.44 5.75 7.01
CA LYS A 121 5.27 5.19 8.10
C LYS A 121 4.69 3.94 8.75
N SER A 122 3.37 3.80 8.76
CA SER A 122 2.69 2.63 9.33
C SER A 122 2.85 1.38 8.46
N ASN A 123 3.34 1.52 7.22
CA ASN A 123 3.50 0.44 6.24
C ASN A 123 4.93 0.36 5.68
N VAL A 124 5.92 0.82 6.45
CA VAL A 124 7.35 0.72 6.10
C VAL A 124 7.81 -0.73 5.97
N THR A 125 7.15 -1.65 6.68
CA THR A 125 7.28 -3.08 6.44
C THR A 125 5.93 -3.59 5.98
N ASN A 126 5.81 -3.87 4.70
CA ASN A 126 4.56 -4.32 4.09
C ASN A 126 4.65 -5.77 3.62
N ILE A 127 3.56 -6.30 3.04
CA ILE A 127 3.49 -7.69 2.58
C ILE A 127 4.55 -8.03 1.54
N TYR A 128 4.98 -7.08 0.70
CA TYR A 128 6.05 -7.29 -0.27
C TYR A 128 7.38 -7.55 0.44
N ASP A 129 7.74 -6.74 1.44
CA ASP A 129 8.97 -6.93 2.22
C ASP A 129 9.01 -8.29 2.90
N ALA A 130 7.88 -8.70 3.50
CA ALA A 130 7.76 -9.99 4.16
C ALA A 130 7.99 -11.15 3.18
N LEU A 131 7.36 -11.11 2.00
CA LEU A 131 7.50 -12.12 0.96
C LEU A 131 8.90 -12.12 0.32
N ALA A 132 9.52 -10.94 0.19
CA ALA A 132 10.86 -10.82 -0.34
C ALA A 132 11.90 -11.39 0.64
N ALA A 133 11.78 -11.06 1.92
CA ALA A 133 12.66 -11.54 2.98
C ALA A 133 12.55 -13.06 3.23
N SER A 134 11.34 -13.62 3.14
CA SER A 134 11.12 -15.08 3.26
C SER A 134 11.47 -15.85 1.99
N GLY A 135 11.68 -15.17 0.86
CA GLY A 135 11.88 -15.79 -0.44
C GLY A 135 10.61 -16.44 -1.01
N GLU A 136 9.44 -16.07 -0.49
CA GLU A 136 8.12 -16.58 -0.90
C GLU A 136 7.61 -15.92 -2.20
N LEU A 137 8.16 -14.77 -2.61
CA LEU A 137 7.81 -14.14 -3.89
C LEU A 137 7.93 -15.10 -5.09
N LYS A 138 8.82 -16.09 -5.03
CA LYS A 138 9.00 -17.10 -6.10
C LYS A 138 7.79 -18.01 -6.30
N PHE A 139 6.91 -18.13 -5.31
CA PHE A 139 5.71 -18.97 -5.40
C PHE A 139 4.56 -18.26 -6.11
N ILE A 140 4.60 -16.93 -6.22
CA ILE A 140 3.66 -16.19 -7.05
C ILE A 140 4.02 -16.44 -8.51
N GLU A 141 3.22 -17.21 -9.24
CA GLU A 141 3.55 -17.60 -10.62
C GLU A 141 3.39 -16.43 -11.60
N SER A 142 2.48 -15.47 -11.36
CA SER A 142 2.28 -14.33 -12.26
C SER A 142 3.37 -13.27 -12.11
N ASP A 143 4.17 -13.11 -13.16
CA ASP A 143 5.18 -12.05 -13.28
C ASP A 143 4.57 -10.65 -13.18
N GLU A 144 3.38 -10.47 -13.75
CA GLU A 144 2.63 -9.21 -13.70
C GLU A 144 2.20 -8.87 -12.27
N LEU A 145 1.72 -9.86 -11.51
CA LEU A 145 1.34 -9.68 -10.11
C LEU A 145 2.56 -9.31 -9.25
N ARG A 146 3.69 -10.02 -9.43
CA ARG A 146 4.95 -9.69 -8.72
C ARG A 146 5.44 -8.28 -9.07
N THR A 147 5.30 -7.88 -10.33
CA THR A 147 5.69 -6.54 -10.80
C THR A 147 4.82 -5.46 -10.17
N ASN A 148 3.49 -5.63 -10.15
CA ASN A 148 2.59 -4.68 -9.52
C ASN A 148 2.80 -4.57 -8.00
N LEU A 149 3.07 -5.68 -7.30
CA LEU A 149 3.44 -5.65 -5.88
C LEU A 149 4.72 -4.84 -5.63
N THR A 150 5.73 -5.00 -6.51
CA THR A 150 6.97 -4.23 -6.43
C THR A 150 6.72 -2.73 -6.67
N TYR A 151 5.81 -2.38 -7.57
CA TYR A 151 5.45 -0.97 -7.80
C TYR A 151 4.65 -0.36 -6.67
N LEU A 152 3.71 -1.13 -6.09
CA LEU A 152 2.98 -0.73 -4.89
C LEU A 152 3.94 -0.39 -3.75
N ASP A 153 4.90 -1.29 -3.46
CA ASP A 153 5.94 -1.07 -2.45
C ASP A 153 6.71 0.25 -2.66
N ARG A 154 7.18 0.49 -3.89
CA ARG A 154 7.87 1.75 -4.23
C ARG A 154 7.00 2.99 -4.01
N GLN A 155 5.70 2.90 -4.29
CA GLN A 155 4.79 4.03 -4.03
C GLN A 155 4.55 4.24 -2.54
N LEU A 156 4.47 3.18 -1.73
CA LEU A 156 4.34 3.28 -0.27
C LEU A 156 5.59 3.95 0.35
N LEU A 157 6.78 3.58 -0.11
CA LEU A 157 8.03 4.24 0.29
C LEU A 157 8.05 5.73 -0.10
N LEU A 158 7.69 6.04 -1.35
CA LEU A 158 7.58 7.42 -1.81
C LEU A 158 6.59 8.21 -0.97
N LEU A 159 5.43 7.62 -0.67
CA LEU A 159 4.41 8.24 0.16
C LEU A 159 4.95 8.56 1.55
N SER A 160 5.64 7.62 2.21
CA SER A 160 6.23 7.83 3.53
C SER A 160 7.15 9.05 3.56
N VAL A 161 7.99 9.23 2.52
CA VAL A 161 8.89 10.38 2.42
C VAL A 161 8.12 11.70 2.29
N TYR A 162 7.11 11.75 1.43
CA TYR A 162 6.35 12.97 1.21
C TYR A 162 5.43 13.32 2.39
N GLU A 163 4.87 12.33 3.07
CA GLU A 163 4.11 12.56 4.29
C GLU A 163 5.00 13.11 5.41
N ASP A 164 6.22 12.60 5.55
CA ASP A 164 7.19 13.13 6.50
C ASP A 164 7.53 14.59 6.20
N LEU A 165 7.81 14.94 4.94
CA LEU A 165 8.08 16.32 4.55
C LEU A 165 6.91 17.25 4.84
N HIS A 166 5.68 16.82 4.54
CA HIS A 166 4.47 17.57 4.86
C HIS A 166 4.29 17.73 6.37
N ASN A 167 4.41 16.63 7.12
CA ASN A 167 4.19 16.62 8.56
C ASN A 167 5.25 17.45 9.29
N ASP A 168 6.51 17.38 8.86
CA ASP A 168 7.58 18.24 9.35
C ASP A 168 7.24 19.70 9.10
N PHE A 169 6.90 20.08 7.86
CA PHE A 169 6.50 21.44 7.52
C PHE A 169 5.35 21.95 8.40
N VAL A 170 4.32 21.12 8.62
CA VAL A 170 3.19 21.49 9.49
C VAL A 170 3.66 21.71 10.92
N ASN A 171 4.58 20.89 11.44
CA ASN A 171 5.06 20.94 12.83
C ASN A 171 6.06 22.05 13.11
N THR A 172 6.95 22.32 12.16
CA THR A 172 8.11 23.21 12.36
C THR A 172 7.90 24.60 11.80
N HIS A 173 6.94 24.77 10.86
CA HIS A 173 6.70 26.05 10.19
C HIS A 173 5.26 26.55 10.37
N LEU A 174 4.26 25.78 9.91
CA LEU A 174 2.89 26.27 9.86
C LEU A 174 2.26 26.38 11.25
N ARG A 175 2.27 25.30 12.04
CA ARG A 175 1.62 25.29 13.36
C ARG A 175 2.25 26.26 14.36
N PRO A 176 3.59 26.40 14.46
CA PRO A 176 4.20 27.41 15.31
C PRO A 176 3.76 28.82 14.93
N PHE A 177 3.71 29.15 13.63
CA PHE A 177 3.22 30.44 13.17
C PHE A 177 1.74 30.65 13.54
N LEU A 178 0.89 29.66 13.29
CA LEU A 178 -0.53 29.74 13.63
C LEU A 178 -0.77 29.95 15.14
N ASN A 179 0.03 29.32 16.00
CA ASN A 179 -0.06 29.48 17.45
C ASN A 179 0.28 30.92 17.93
N GLU A 180 0.94 31.75 17.11
CA GLU A 180 1.18 33.16 17.45
C GLU A 180 -0.09 34.03 17.32
N TYR A 181 -1.08 33.58 16.54
CA TYR A 181 -2.28 34.36 16.19
C TYR A 181 -3.61 33.70 16.58
N MET A 182 -3.60 32.41 16.87
CA MET A 182 -4.82 31.63 17.08
C MET A 182 -4.94 31.07 18.49
N ASP A 183 -6.18 31.02 18.99
CA ASP A 183 -6.50 30.25 20.18
C ASP A 183 -6.60 28.76 19.85
N GLY A 184 -5.73 27.96 20.49
CA GLY A 184 -5.65 26.53 20.23
C GLY A 184 -6.92 25.76 20.62
N ILE A 185 -7.74 26.29 21.53
CA ILE A 185 -8.98 25.64 21.99
C ILE A 185 -10.04 25.74 20.90
N SER A 186 -10.24 26.93 20.32
CA SER A 186 -11.17 27.14 19.19
C SER A 186 -10.84 26.24 17.99
N VAL A 187 -9.56 26.20 17.59
CA VAL A 187 -9.10 25.38 16.45
C VAL A 187 -9.25 23.88 16.74
N TYR A 188 -8.99 23.45 17.97
CA TYR A 188 -9.16 22.05 18.37
C TYR A 188 -10.62 21.61 18.30
N LYS A 189 -11.56 22.44 18.75
CA LYS A 189 -13.00 22.15 18.71
C LYS A 189 -13.48 21.91 17.28
N GLU A 190 -13.11 22.78 16.35
CA GLU A 190 -13.46 22.60 14.93
C GLU A 190 -12.79 21.37 14.32
N ARG A 191 -11.54 21.07 14.69
CA ARG A 191 -10.88 19.83 14.26
C ARG A 191 -11.64 18.61 14.74
N SER A 192 -12.04 18.55 16.01
CA SER A 192 -12.79 17.42 16.56
C SER A 192 -14.13 17.23 15.84
N LYS A 193 -14.86 18.32 15.54
CA LYS A 193 -16.08 18.26 14.73
C LYS A 193 -15.81 17.68 13.34
N TYR A 194 -14.77 18.16 12.66
CA TYR A 194 -14.37 17.64 11.35
C TYR A 194 -14.02 16.15 11.40
N LEU A 195 -13.29 15.71 12.42
CA LEU A 195 -12.88 14.31 12.56
C LEU A 195 -14.07 13.39 12.86
N ILE A 196 -14.98 13.81 13.74
CA ILE A 196 -16.19 13.06 14.06
C ILE A 196 -17.09 12.96 12.83
N TYR A 197 -17.39 14.10 12.19
CA TYR A 197 -18.33 14.17 11.07
C TYR A 197 -17.87 13.38 9.86
N ASN A 198 -16.61 13.55 9.47
CA ASN A 198 -16.13 12.91 8.25
C ASN A 198 -15.65 11.48 8.46
N PHE A 199 -15.21 11.13 9.69
CA PHE A 199 -14.40 9.93 9.88
C PHE A 199 -14.84 9.03 11.03
N ASN A 200 -15.95 9.37 11.71
CA ASN A 200 -16.44 8.65 12.90
C ASN A 200 -15.34 8.45 13.96
N PHE A 201 -14.35 9.32 13.98
CA PHE A 201 -13.27 9.27 14.96
C PHE A 201 -13.65 10.17 16.12
N SER A 202 -14.15 9.56 17.20
CA SER A 202 -14.28 10.24 18.49
C SER A 202 -12.95 10.05 19.22
N PRO A 203 -12.14 11.10 19.46
CA PRO A 203 -11.01 10.97 20.35
C PRO A 203 -11.54 10.65 21.76
N GLU A 204 -11.52 9.38 22.13
CA GLU A 204 -11.79 8.95 23.51
C GLU A 204 -10.71 9.55 24.41
N GLY A 205 -11.10 10.55 25.20
CA GLY A 205 -10.19 11.42 25.93
C GLY A 205 -10.67 12.85 25.82
N GLU A 206 -11.80 13.12 26.46
CA GLU A 206 -12.39 14.45 26.54
C GLU A 206 -11.36 15.46 27.12
N TYR A 207 -10.75 16.27 26.26
CA TYR A 207 -10.46 17.64 26.65
C TYR A 207 -11.81 18.37 26.62
N VAL A 208 -12.61 18.18 27.67
CA VAL A 208 -13.74 19.06 27.97
C VAL A 208 -13.13 20.42 28.30
N THR A 209 -12.99 21.28 27.29
CA THR A 209 -13.08 22.71 27.55
C THR A 209 -14.48 23.09 27.12
N SER A 210 -15.40 23.08 28.08
CA SER A 210 -16.78 23.54 27.92
C SER A 210 -16.87 25.03 27.56
N ASP A 211 -15.76 25.76 27.60
CA ASP A 211 -15.72 27.20 27.44
C ASP A 211 -14.91 27.62 26.21
N GLU A 212 -15.37 28.69 25.56
CA GLU A 212 -14.60 29.45 24.58
C GLU A 212 -13.24 29.79 25.18
N GLY A 213 -12.15 29.60 24.42
CA GLY A 213 -10.82 29.96 24.87
C GLY A 213 -10.80 31.43 25.32
N ARG A 214 -10.06 31.72 26.40
CA ARG A 214 -9.96 33.09 26.93
C ARG A 214 -9.32 34.05 25.93
N PHE A 215 -8.54 33.54 24.99
CA PHE A 215 -7.87 34.31 23.96
C PHE A 215 -8.70 34.35 22.68
N LYS A 216 -8.72 35.50 22.00
CA LYS A 216 -9.39 35.65 20.71
C LYS A 216 -8.39 35.42 19.58
N THR A 217 -8.80 34.66 18.57
CA THR A 217 -8.07 34.51 17.31
C THR A 217 -7.94 35.86 16.60
N ASP A 218 -6.71 36.33 16.34
CA ASP A 218 -6.44 37.56 15.56
C ASP A 218 -6.22 37.22 14.08
N SER A 219 -7.29 36.76 13.45
CA SER A 219 -7.29 36.38 12.03
C SER A 219 -6.89 37.53 11.12
N LYS A 220 -7.18 38.79 11.51
CA LYS A 220 -6.86 39.97 10.70
C LYS A 220 -5.35 40.23 10.67
N MET A 221 -4.65 40.16 11.80
CA MET A 221 -3.20 40.29 11.81
C MET A 221 -2.53 39.15 11.03
N MET A 222 -3.03 37.93 11.19
CA MET A 222 -2.50 36.76 10.48
C MET A 222 -2.65 36.90 8.95
N PHE A 223 -3.83 37.31 8.45
CA PHE A 223 -4.07 37.45 7.01
C PHE A 223 -3.32 38.63 6.37
N ASN A 224 -2.98 39.65 7.14
CA ASN A 224 -2.14 40.74 6.63
C ASN A 224 -0.63 40.41 6.71
N ASN A 225 -0.25 39.22 7.17
CA ASN A 225 1.14 38.81 7.31
C ASN A 225 1.65 38.08 6.05
N ARG A 226 2.63 38.67 5.35
CA ARG A 226 3.29 38.06 4.18
C ARG A 226 3.83 36.65 4.46
N LYS A 227 4.32 36.38 5.68
CA LYS A 227 4.82 35.07 6.07
C LYS A 227 3.73 34.01 5.99
N PHE A 228 2.49 34.35 6.38
CA PHE A 228 1.37 33.42 6.30
C PHE A 228 1.06 33.06 4.84
N SER A 229 1.01 34.05 3.94
CA SER A 229 0.78 33.81 2.52
C SER A 229 1.82 32.88 1.90
N ASN A 230 3.11 33.08 2.23
CA ASN A 230 4.19 32.20 1.76
C ASN A 230 4.04 30.78 2.32
N LEU A 231 3.80 30.65 3.63
CA LEU A 231 3.59 29.35 4.28
C LEU A 231 2.40 28.60 3.66
N LEU A 232 1.32 29.31 3.32
CA LEU A 232 0.14 28.70 2.72
C LEU A 232 0.41 28.21 1.29
N ILE A 233 1.19 28.94 0.49
CA ILE A 233 1.60 28.51 -0.86
C ILE A 233 2.47 27.25 -0.77
N ASP A 234 3.46 27.25 0.13
CA ASP A 234 4.34 26.09 0.33
C ASP A 234 3.54 24.88 0.84
N HIS A 235 2.59 25.11 1.74
CA HIS A 235 1.70 24.08 2.24
C HIS A 235 0.83 23.48 1.12
N ILE A 236 0.20 24.31 0.28
CA ILE A 236 -0.60 23.84 -0.87
C ILE A 236 0.27 22.98 -1.78
N ARG A 237 1.49 23.42 -2.09
CA ARG A 237 2.41 22.68 -2.96
C ARG A 237 2.77 21.31 -2.35
N ASN A 238 3.12 21.28 -1.06
CA ASN A 238 3.48 20.05 -0.36
C ASN A 238 2.29 19.08 -0.30
N SER A 239 1.12 19.56 0.14
CA SER A 239 -0.10 18.73 0.25
C SER A 239 -0.60 18.24 -1.10
N SER A 240 -0.53 19.07 -2.16
CA SER A 240 -0.98 18.67 -3.50
C SER A 240 -0.09 17.58 -4.11
N SER A 241 1.19 17.52 -3.73
CA SER A 241 2.11 16.51 -4.25
C SER A 241 1.81 15.08 -3.74
N LEU A 242 1.08 14.96 -2.62
CA LEU A 242 0.68 13.68 -2.04
C LEU A 242 -0.49 13.03 -2.80
N ILE A 243 -1.44 13.84 -3.29
CA ILE A 243 -2.65 13.38 -3.99
C ILE A 243 -2.35 12.37 -5.11
N PRO A 244 -1.48 12.66 -6.10
CA PRO A 244 -1.21 11.70 -7.18
C PRO A 244 -0.47 10.45 -6.71
N ILE A 245 0.24 10.49 -5.57
CA ILE A 245 0.86 9.29 -4.98
C ILE A 245 -0.23 8.37 -4.44
N TYR A 246 -1.21 8.92 -3.71
CA TYR A 246 -2.38 8.17 -3.26
C TYR A 246 -3.18 7.55 -4.39
N GLU A 247 -3.46 8.30 -5.46
CA GLU A 247 -4.18 7.79 -6.62
C GLU A 247 -3.45 6.60 -7.27
N ARG A 248 -2.12 6.68 -7.42
CA ARG A 248 -1.34 5.56 -7.95
C ARG A 248 -1.40 4.33 -7.04
N ILE A 249 -1.31 4.52 -5.71
CA ILE A 249 -1.42 3.42 -4.76
C ILE A 249 -2.78 2.73 -4.87
N ILE A 250 -3.87 3.51 -4.88
CA ILE A 250 -5.23 2.99 -5.05
C ILE A 250 -5.35 2.19 -6.34
N ASN A 251 -4.84 2.71 -7.46
CA ASN A 251 -4.87 2.02 -8.75
C ASN A 251 -4.06 0.71 -8.74
N TYR A 252 -2.88 0.69 -8.11
CA TYR A 252 -2.10 -0.53 -7.96
C TYR A 252 -2.84 -1.56 -7.10
N ILE A 253 -3.48 -1.15 -6.02
CA ILE A 253 -4.29 -2.04 -5.17
C ILE A 253 -5.41 -2.67 -5.99
N GLU A 254 -6.20 -1.87 -6.72
CA GLU A 254 -7.29 -2.37 -7.57
C GLU A 254 -6.80 -3.33 -8.66
N THR A 255 -5.66 -3.02 -9.28
CA THR A 255 -5.03 -3.89 -10.29
C THR A 255 -4.60 -5.23 -9.70
N ILE A 256 -3.95 -5.21 -8.54
CA ILE A 256 -3.49 -6.42 -7.84
C ILE A 256 -4.68 -7.28 -7.40
N GLU A 257 -5.77 -6.66 -6.92
CA GLU A 257 -7.00 -7.39 -6.59
C GLU A 257 -7.63 -8.07 -7.81
N SER A 258 -7.69 -7.39 -8.96
CA SER A 258 -8.17 -7.97 -10.22
C SER A 258 -7.34 -9.18 -10.64
N LEU A 259 -6.01 -9.02 -10.73
CA LEU A 259 -5.08 -10.09 -11.13
C LEU A 259 -5.14 -11.31 -10.19
N LYS A 260 -5.34 -11.07 -8.89
CA LYS A 260 -5.54 -12.15 -7.91
C LYS A 260 -6.84 -12.91 -8.18
N ASN A 261 -7.93 -12.21 -8.45
CA ASN A 261 -9.24 -12.84 -8.64
C ASN A 261 -9.31 -13.68 -9.92
N GLU A 262 -8.62 -13.27 -10.99
CA GLU A 262 -8.49 -14.05 -12.22
C GLU A 262 -7.77 -15.40 -12.01
N LYS A 263 -6.90 -15.49 -10.98
CA LYS A 263 -6.18 -16.73 -10.65
C LYS A 263 -6.92 -17.68 -9.71
N ILE A 264 -7.95 -17.19 -9.00
CA ILE A 264 -8.73 -18.00 -8.05
C ILE A 264 -9.90 -18.72 -8.77
N GLN A 265 -10.27 -18.26 -9.97
CA GLN A 265 -11.25 -18.91 -10.86
C GLN A 265 -10.64 -20.06 -11.66
#